data_AF-A0A5J4W9X3-F1
#
_entry.id   AF-A0A5J4W9X3-F1
#
_cell.length_a   1.000
_cell.length_b   1.000
_cell.length_c   1.000
_cell.angle_alpha   90.00
_cell.angle_beta   90.00
_cell.angle_gamma   90.00
#
_symmetry.space_group_name_H-M   'P 1'
#
loop_
_entity.id
_entity.type
_entity.pdbx_description
1 polymer ?
#
loop_
_entity_poly.entity_id
_entity_poly.type
_entity_poly.pdbx_seq_one_letter_code
_entity_poly.pdbx_strand_id
1 'polypeptide(L)'
;MYLYVEQIPPQNSVQLGNIRYGQEKYEEALDLYNKALNADTGYTIAEYNAGLTLKHLQKFTEARERFERLNRRHPHDNDVMLQLAESIAAQG
;
A
#
# COMPACT_ATOMS: atom_id res chain seq x y z
N MET A 1 -34.05 -0.81 7.81
CA MET A 1 -32.86 -0.31 8.52
C MET A 1 -31.68 -1.21 8.20
N TYR A 2 -30.92 -0.87 7.15
CA TYR A 2 -29.53 -1.27 6.95
C TYR A 2 -28.82 0.03 6.57
N LEU A 3 -27.96 0.53 7.45
CA LEU A 3 -27.14 1.69 7.15
C LEU A 3 -26.09 1.22 6.13
N TYR A 4 -26.36 1.44 4.85
CA TYR A 4 -25.35 1.42 3.82
C TYR A 4 -24.45 2.63 4.09
N VAL A 5 -23.46 2.48 4.97
CA VAL A 5 -22.31 3.36 4.92
C VAL A 5 -21.72 3.13 3.54
N GLU A 6 -21.76 4.14 2.68
CA GLU A 6 -21.14 4.12 1.35
C GLU A 6 -19.62 3.92 1.51
N GLN A 7 -19.21 2.69 1.77
CA GLN A 7 -17.81 2.33 1.72
C GLN A 7 -17.40 2.44 0.26
N ILE A 8 -16.52 3.39 -0.03
CA ILE A 8 -15.88 3.50 -1.34
C ILE A 8 -15.24 2.14 -1.63
N PRO A 9 -15.61 1.46 -2.74
CA PRO A 9 -15.03 0.18 -3.10
C PRO A 9 -13.50 0.23 -3.04
N PRO A 10 -12.82 -0.84 -2.61
CA PRO A 10 -11.35 -0.84 -2.47
C PRO A 10 -10.65 -0.43 -3.76
N GLN A 11 -11.21 -0.77 -4.92
CA GLN A 11 -10.73 -0.37 -6.24
C GLN A 11 -10.76 1.15 -6.44
N ASN A 12 -11.85 1.80 -6.02
CA ASN A 12 -12.00 3.26 -6.13
C ASN A 12 -11.06 3.99 -5.16
N SER A 13 -10.87 3.44 -3.96
CA SER A 13 -9.91 3.97 -2.98
C SER A 13 -8.47 3.88 -3.51
N VAL A 14 -8.09 2.78 -4.17
CA VAL A 14 -6.79 2.66 -4.85
C VAL A 14 -6.65 3.64 -6.00
N GLN A 15 -7.67 3.80 -6.86
CA GLN A 15 -7.60 4.77 -7.95
C GLN A 15 -7.41 6.20 -7.44
N LEU A 16 -8.16 6.60 -6.41
CA LEU A 16 -7.98 7.90 -5.79
C LEU A 16 -6.60 8.02 -5.11
N GLY A 17 -6.12 6.94 -4.48
CA GLY A 17 -4.79 6.86 -3.89
C GLY A 17 -3.70 7.10 -4.93
N ASN A 18 -3.80 6.48 -6.11
CA ASN A 18 -2.87 6.67 -7.22
C ASN A 18 -2.88 8.13 -7.72
N ILE A 19 -4.05 8.76 -7.79
CA ILE A 19 -4.17 10.19 -8.15
C ILE A 19 -3.46 11.07 -7.12
N ARG A 20 -3.66 10.82 -5.82
CA ARG A 20 -2.97 11.57 -4.74
C ARG A 20 -1.47 11.33 -4.75
N TYR A 21 -1.05 10.10 -5.02
CA TYR A 21 0.35 9.74 -5.16
C TYR A 21 1.02 10.50 -6.32
N GLY A 22 0.37 10.58 -7.49
CA GLY A 22 0.87 11.36 -8.63
C GLY A 22 0.90 12.87 -8.38
N GLN A 23 0.18 13.35 -7.36
CA GLN A 23 0.24 14.74 -6.87
C GLN A 23 1.28 14.93 -5.75
N GLU A 24 2.10 13.91 -5.47
CA GLU A 24 3.08 13.87 -4.37
C GLU A 24 2.47 14.04 -2.97
N LYS A 25 1.15 13.86 -2.85
CA LYS A 25 0.41 13.88 -1.58
C LYS A 25 0.44 12.49 -0.94
N TYR A 26 1.64 12.07 -0.53
CA TYR A 26 1.89 10.70 -0.11
C TYR A 26 1.11 10.28 1.14
N GLU A 27 0.90 11.18 2.10
CA GLU A 27 0.10 10.89 3.30
C GLU A 27 -1.37 10.63 2.94
N GLU A 28 -1.95 11.45 2.05
CA GLU A 28 -3.32 11.27 1.56
C GLU A 28 -3.43 9.97 0.76
N ALA A 29 -2.43 9.66 -0.07
CA ALA A 29 -2.39 8.41 -0.83
C ALA A 29 -2.34 7.19 0.09
N LEU A 30 -1.52 7.24 1.14
CA LEU A 30 -1.40 6.17 2.12
C LEU A 30 -2.71 5.92 2.89
N ASP A 31 -3.41 6.99 3.29
CA ASP A 31 -4.74 6.86 3.91
C ASP A 31 -5.73 6.14 2.99
N LEU A 32 -5.72 6.48 1.71
CA LEU A 32 -6.60 5.86 0.71
C LEU A 32 -6.26 4.39 0.46
N TYR A 33 -4.97 4.03 0.38
CA TYR A 33 -4.58 2.63 0.27
C TYR A 33 -4.95 1.84 1.53
N ASN A 34 -4.78 2.42 2.73
CA ASN A 34 -5.23 1.80 3.97
C ASN A 34 -6.75 1.61 4.02
N LYS A 35 -7.54 2.56 3.51
CA LYS A 35 -8.99 2.40 3.35
C LYS A 35 -9.34 1.24 2.43
N ALA A 36 -8.62 1.09 1.32
CA ALA A 36 -8.80 -0.07 0.44
C ALA A 36 -8.50 -1.39 1.18
N LEU A 37 -7.43 -1.41 1.99
CA LEU A 37 -7.02 -2.59 2.77
C LEU A 37 -7.95 -2.90 3.95
N ASN A 38 -8.64 -1.90 4.49
CA ASN A 38 -9.68 -2.10 5.50
C ASN A 38 -10.93 -2.76 4.90
N ALA A 39 -11.24 -2.48 3.63
CA ALA A 39 -12.33 -3.12 2.91
C ALA A 39 -11.95 -4.53 2.41
N ASP A 40 -10.71 -4.70 1.92
CA ASP A 40 -10.16 -5.98 1.49
C ASP A 40 -8.68 -6.09 1.90
N THR A 41 -8.44 -6.82 2.98
CA THR A 41 -7.08 -7.06 3.52
C THR A 41 -6.19 -7.87 2.57
N GLY A 42 -6.80 -8.56 1.60
CA GLY A 42 -6.13 -9.31 0.55
C GLY A 42 -5.74 -8.49 -0.67
N TYR A 43 -6.08 -7.19 -0.73
CA TYR A 43 -5.93 -6.42 -1.96
C TYR A 43 -4.45 -6.07 -2.26
N THR A 44 -3.80 -6.96 -3.01
CA THR A 44 -2.36 -6.94 -3.32
C THR A 44 -1.89 -5.59 -3.86
N ILE A 45 -2.65 -4.98 -4.77
CA ILE A 45 -2.30 -3.70 -5.40
C ILE A 45 -2.27 -2.57 -4.35
N ALA A 46 -3.24 -2.51 -3.44
CA ALA A 46 -3.27 -1.50 -2.39
C ALA A 46 -2.09 -1.67 -1.42
N GLU A 47 -1.78 -2.90 -1.03
CA GLU A 47 -0.66 -3.20 -0.13
C GLU A 47 0.69 -2.82 -0.76
N TYR A 48 0.84 -3.08 -2.06
CA TYR A 48 2.07 -2.75 -2.81
C TYR A 48 2.25 -1.24 -2.94
N ASN A 49 1.19 -0.53 -3.35
CA ASN A 49 1.23 0.93 -3.48
C ASN A 49 1.39 1.63 -2.13
N ALA A 50 0.81 1.10 -1.04
CA ALA A 50 1.07 1.58 0.30
C ALA A 50 2.56 1.43 0.68
N GLY A 51 3.18 0.29 0.36
CA GLY A 51 4.62 0.07 0.55
C GLY A 51 5.48 1.08 -0.19
N LEU A 52 5.20 1.33 -1.47
CA LEU A 52 5.91 2.35 -2.26
C LEU A 52 5.73 3.76 -1.68
N THR A 53 4.51 4.10 -1.28
CA THR A 53 4.19 5.40 -0.67
C THR A 53 4.95 5.60 0.63
N LEU A 54 5.07 4.57 1.47
CA LEU A 54 5.85 4.61 2.70
C LEU A 54 7.35 4.82 2.43
N LYS A 55 7.90 4.27 1.34
CA LYS A 55 9.27 4.58 0.91
C LYS A 55 9.44 6.05 0.53
N HIS A 56 8.49 6.63 -0.19
CA HIS A 56 8.51 8.07 -0.51
C HIS A 56 8.43 8.96 0.74
N LEU A 57 7.72 8.50 1.76
CA LEU A 57 7.66 9.12 3.09
C LEU A 57 8.88 8.83 3.98
N GLN A 58 9.89 8.11 3.47
CA GLN A 58 11.07 7.65 4.22
C GLN A 58 10.73 6.77 5.44
N LYS A 59 9.53 6.19 5.48
CA LYS A 59 9.06 5.27 6.51
C LYS A 59 9.44 3.84 6.15
N PHE A 60 10.74 3.59 6.02
CA PHE A 60 11.26 2.34 5.47
C PHE A 60 10.86 1.11 6.29
N THR A 61 10.77 1.22 7.62
CA THR A 61 10.33 0.12 8.50
C THR A 61 8.90 -0.32 8.18
N GLU A 62 7.98 0.64 8.09
CA GLU A 62 6.57 0.36 7.73
C GLU A 62 6.47 -0.18 6.29
N ALA A 63 7.27 0.34 5.36
CA ALA A 63 7.32 -0.14 3.98
C ALA A 63 7.77 -1.61 3.89
N ARG A 64 8.85 -1.95 4.62
CA ARG A 64 9.37 -3.31 4.72
C ARG A 64 8.28 -4.27 5.22
N GLU A 65 7.56 -3.92 6.28
CA GLU A 65 6.48 -4.77 6.81
C GLU A 65 5.39 -5.06 5.76
N ARG A 66 5.05 -4.06 4.93
CA ARG A 66 4.08 -4.22 3.83
C ARG A 66 4.59 -5.19 2.77
N PHE A 67 5.85 -5.04 2.34
CA PHE A 67 6.45 -5.94 1.35
C PHE A 67 6.69 -7.35 1.91
N GLU A 68 7.03 -7.51 3.19
CA GLU A 68 7.11 -8.83 3.82
C GLU A 68 5.75 -9.53 3.86
N ARG A 69 4.66 -8.80 4.14
CA ARG A 69 3.29 -9.34 4.05
C ARG A 69 2.93 -9.75 2.63
N LEU A 70 3.33 -8.98 1.62
CA LEU A 70 3.14 -9.34 0.21
C LEU A 70 3.91 -10.60 -0.16
N ASN A 71 5.20 -10.66 0.18
CA ASN A 71 6.06 -11.80 -0.13
C ASN A 71 5.58 -13.10 0.54
N ARG A 72 4.97 -13.02 1.74
CA ARG A 72 4.36 -14.20 2.37
C ARG A 72 3.16 -14.75 1.60
N ARG A 73 2.41 -13.91 0.88
CA ARG A 73 1.23 -14.30 0.10
C ARG A 73 1.58 -14.69 -1.33
N HIS A 74 2.51 -13.94 -1.93
CA HIS A 74 3.00 -14.12 -3.29
C HIS A 74 4.52 -14.33 -3.23
N PRO A 75 4.96 -15.53 -2.79
CA PRO A 75 6.38 -15.82 -2.72
C PRO A 75 6.97 -15.83 -4.13
N HIS A 76 8.21 -15.35 -4.28
CA HIS A 76 8.95 -15.26 -5.55
C HIS A 76 8.43 -14.20 -6.54
N ASP A 77 7.63 -13.24 -6.09
CA ASP A 77 7.36 -12.04 -6.88
C ASP A 77 8.63 -11.15 -6.90
N ASN A 78 9.26 -11.06 -8.07
CA ASN A 78 10.52 -10.33 -8.25
C ASN A 78 10.38 -8.84 -7.92
N ASP A 79 9.23 -8.23 -8.21
CA ASP A 79 9.00 -6.81 -7.94
C ASP A 79 8.91 -6.59 -6.43
N VAL A 80 8.16 -7.44 -5.73
CA VAL A 80 8.07 -7.38 -4.25
C VAL A 80 9.42 -7.63 -3.59
N MET A 81 10.19 -8.60 -4.10
CA MET A 81 11.53 -8.90 -3.57
C MET A 81 12.50 -7.73 -3.76
N LEU A 82 12.46 -7.07 -4.93
CA LEU A 82 13.26 -5.88 -5.19
C LEU A 82 12.90 -4.76 -4.21
N GLN A 83 11.60 -4.45 -4.05
CA GLN A 83 11.15 -3.40 -3.15
C GLN A 83 11.49 -3.69 -1.68
N LEU A 84 11.42 -4.96 -1.27
CA LEU A 84 11.82 -5.40 0.07
C LEU A 84 13.32 -5.19 0.30
N ALA A 85 14.16 -5.60 -0.66
CA ALA A 85 15.61 -5.43 -0.58
C ALA A 85 15.99 -3.95 -0.48
N GLU A 86 15.39 -3.09 -1.30
CA GLU A 86 15.59 -1.64 -1.24
C GLU A 86 15.14 -1.04 0.10
N SER A 87 14.02 -1.52 0.65
CA SER A 87 13.51 -1.05 1.96
C SER A 87 14.44 -1.44 3.10
N ILE A 88 15.10 -2.60 3.02
CA ILE A 88 16.10 -3.05 4.00
C ILE A 88 17.40 -2.24 3.85
N ALA A 89 17.86 -2.03 2.62
CA ALA A 89 19.08 -1.26 2.35
C ALA A 89 18.97 0.19 2.83
N ALA A 90 17.77 0.79 2.75
CA ALA A 90 17.52 2.15 3.22
C ALA A 90 17.35 2.29 4.75
N GLN A 91 17.31 1.18 5.50
CA GLN A 91 17.21 1.18 6.98
C GLN A 91 18.58 1.10 7.68
N GLY A 92 19.66 0.81 6.95
CA GLY A 92 21.04 0.69 7.47
C GLY A 92 21.90 1.88 7.12
#